data_AF-A0A165BV01-F1
#
_entry.id   AF-A0A165BV01-F1
#
_cell.length_a   1.000
_cell.length_b   1.000
_cell.length_c   1.000
_cell.angle_alpha   90.00
_cell.angle_beta   90.00
_cell.angle_gamma   90.00
#
_symmetry.space_group_name_H-M   'P 1'
#
loop_
_entity.id
_entity.type
_entity.pdbx_description
1 polymer ?
#
loop_
_entity_poly.entity_id
_entity_poly.type
_entity_poly.pdbx_seq_one_letter_code
_entity_poly.pdbx_strand_id
1 'polypeptide(L)'
;MNALVWLSAALKGDVKGSGLHEPVYKGNISEKASIRIEWPGYKPYAQQVNIRRTSEKGTQSITIIKFIQEIAKQVQVMIKEFAGVKCTMPEWDLSPRGSITFDQIVLLEVRQVSLGSFQPILAVARQCHSSYT
;
A
#
# COMPACT_ATOMS: atom_id res chain seq x y z
N MET A 1 8.50 8.90 -2.77
CA MET A 1 9.26 7.86 -3.50
C MET A 1 8.40 7.38 -4.65
N ASN A 2 8.86 7.52 -5.90
CA ASN A 2 8.18 6.95 -7.06
C ASN A 2 8.58 5.48 -7.19
N ALA A 3 7.63 4.56 -7.06
CA ALA A 3 7.87 3.13 -7.13
C ALA A 3 6.66 2.47 -7.77
N LEU A 4 6.78 2.05 -9.02
CA LEU A 4 5.78 1.20 -9.66
C LEU A 4 6.00 -0.24 -9.18
N VAL A 5 5.16 -0.68 -8.23
CA VAL A 5 5.29 -1.97 -7.57
C VAL A 5 3.94 -2.68 -7.54
N TRP A 6 3.89 -3.86 -8.12
CA TRP A 6 2.75 -4.76 -7.94
C TRP A 6 2.65 -5.18 -6.48
N LEU A 7 1.50 -4.97 -5.84
CA LEU A 7 1.35 -5.30 -4.42
C LEU A 7 1.51 -6.82 -4.16
N SER A 8 1.15 -7.65 -5.14
CA SER A 8 1.39 -9.10 -5.13
C SER A 8 2.88 -9.45 -5.15
N ALA A 9 3.71 -8.71 -5.90
CA ALA A 9 5.16 -8.86 -5.90
C ALA A 9 5.77 -8.37 -4.58
N ALA A 10 5.25 -7.28 -4.02
CA ALA A 10 5.67 -6.78 -2.72
C ALA A 10 5.53 -7.81 -1.60
N LEU A 11 4.39 -8.52 -1.53
CA LEU A 11 4.19 -9.59 -0.54
C LEU A 11 5.20 -10.73 -0.66
N LYS A 12 5.67 -11.02 -1.87
CA LYS A 12 6.69 -12.04 -2.14
C LYS A 12 8.12 -11.55 -1.89
N GLY A 13 8.31 -10.27 -1.57
CA GLY A 13 9.62 -9.63 -1.45
C GLY A 13 10.32 -9.38 -2.78
N ASP A 14 9.62 -9.56 -3.91
CA ASP A 14 10.17 -9.35 -5.26
C ASP A 14 9.95 -7.89 -5.70
N VAL A 15 10.51 -6.97 -4.93
CA VAL A 15 10.50 -5.53 -5.24
C VAL A 15 11.89 -5.14 -5.74
N LYS A 16 11.95 -4.57 -6.94
CA LYS A 16 13.20 -4.07 -7.54
C LYS A 16 13.22 -2.55 -7.50
N GLY A 17 14.37 -1.99 -7.14
CA GLY A 17 14.55 -0.54 -7.06
C GLY A 17 15.78 -0.15 -6.24
N SER A 18 16.34 1.02 -6.53
CA SER A 18 17.39 1.63 -5.70
C SER A 18 16.81 2.16 -4.39
N GLY A 19 17.58 2.11 -3.31
CA GLY A 19 17.18 2.69 -2.02
C GLY A 19 16.18 1.85 -1.19
N LEU A 20 15.79 0.65 -1.65
CA LEU A 20 14.82 -0.21 -0.95
C LEU A 20 15.23 -0.62 0.47
N HIS A 21 16.54 -0.66 0.74
CA HIS A 21 17.11 -0.99 2.04
C HIS A 21 17.37 0.25 2.91
N GLU A 22 17.12 1.45 2.39
CA GLU A 22 17.19 2.65 3.20
C GLU A 22 16.04 2.66 4.21
N PRO A 23 16.26 3.27 5.39
CA PRO A 23 15.18 3.46 6.34
C PRO A 23 14.11 4.37 5.73
N VAL A 24 12.84 4.02 5.94
CA VAL A 24 11.69 4.84 5.52
C VAL A 24 11.78 6.26 6.08
N TYR A 25 12.38 6.38 7.26
CA TYR A 25 12.57 7.66 7.92
C TYR A 25 13.99 7.80 8.47
N LYS A 26 14.60 8.95 8.20
CA LYS A 26 15.91 9.36 8.72
C LYS A 26 15.69 10.43 9.80
N GLY A 27 15.55 10.01 11.07
CA GLY A 27 15.40 10.92 12.22
C GLY A 27 14.63 10.32 13.42
N ASN A 28 14.35 11.15 14.44
CA ASN A 28 13.55 10.77 15.61
C ASN A 28 12.06 10.86 15.30
N ILE A 29 11.37 9.72 15.31
CA ILE A 29 9.93 9.59 15.09
C ILE A 29 9.32 8.62 16.10
N SER A 30 8.01 8.75 16.27
CA SER A 30 7.14 7.76 16.92
C SER A 30 7.41 6.33 16.41
N GLU A 31 7.22 5.33 17.28
CA GLU A 31 7.29 3.90 16.95
C GLU A 31 6.26 3.47 15.91
N LYS A 32 5.16 4.22 15.82
CA LYS A 32 4.06 3.96 14.90
C LYS A 32 3.97 5.04 13.83
N ALA A 33 3.56 4.64 12.65
CA ALA A 33 3.07 5.54 11.61
C ALA A 33 1.70 5.10 11.11
N SER A 34 0.93 6.05 10.59
CA SER A 34 -0.33 5.81 9.93
C SER A 34 -0.12 5.56 8.44
N ILE A 35 -0.70 4.50 7.91
CA ILE A 35 -0.94 4.30 6.47
C ILE A 35 -2.37 4.73 6.19
N ARG A 36 -2.56 5.64 5.23
CA ARG A 36 -3.86 6.19 4.83
C ARG A 36 -4.14 5.83 3.38
N ILE A 37 -5.12 4.97 3.15
CA ILE A 37 -5.53 4.54 1.81
C ILE A 37 -6.85 5.23 1.48
N GLU A 38 -6.82 5.97 0.39
CA GLU A 38 -8.01 6.52 -0.26
C GLU A 38 -8.34 5.64 -1.46
N TRP A 39 -9.49 4.97 -1.42
CA TRP A 39 -9.97 4.16 -2.53
C TRP A 39 -11.28 4.73 -3.05
N PRO A 40 -11.39 5.08 -4.36
CA PRO A 40 -12.59 5.72 -4.88
C PRO A 40 -13.83 4.87 -4.65
N GLY A 41 -14.91 5.51 -4.22
CA GLY A 41 -16.18 4.84 -3.96
C GLY A 41 -16.32 4.15 -2.59
N TYR A 42 -15.31 4.21 -1.73
CA TYR A 42 -15.38 3.76 -0.33
C TYR A 42 -15.03 4.87 0.65
N LYS A 43 -15.30 4.63 1.94
CA LYS A 43 -14.84 5.49 3.02
C LYS A 43 -13.29 5.45 3.11
N PRO A 44 -12.64 6.53 3.59
CA PRO A 44 -11.21 6.52 3.87
C PRO A 44 -10.81 5.36 4.80
N TYR A 45 -9.68 4.73 4.51
CA TYR A 45 -9.12 3.65 5.32
C TYR A 45 -7.79 4.12 5.93
N ALA A 46 -7.63 3.95 7.24
CA ALA A 46 -6.38 4.28 7.91
C ALA A 46 -6.03 3.26 8.99
N GLN A 47 -4.77 2.86 9.05
CA GLN A 47 -4.24 1.95 10.06
C GLN A 47 -2.90 2.43 10.60
N GLN A 48 -2.64 2.13 11.88
CA GLN A 48 -1.32 2.35 12.47
C GLN A 48 -0.47 1.10 12.33
N VAL A 49 0.78 1.29 11.90
CA VAL A 49 1.76 0.22 11.74
C VAL A 49 3.05 0.58 12.46
N ASN A 50 3.73 -0.44 12.99
CA ASN A 50 5.03 -0.25 13.63
C ASN A 50 6.08 0.00 12.55
N ILE A 51 6.76 1.15 12.63
CA ILE A 51 7.82 1.53 11.69
C ILE A 51 9.21 1.53 12.33
N ARG A 52 9.31 0.94 13.52
CA ARG A 52 10.55 0.67 14.22
C ARG A 52 10.73 -0.81 14.47
N ARG A 53 11.97 -1.27 14.39
CA ARG A 53 12.42 -2.61 14.75
C ARG A 53 13.49 -2.50 15.82
N THR A 54 13.32 -3.21 16.92
CA THR A 54 14.36 -3.39 17.92
C THR A 54 15.42 -4.35 17.38
N SER A 55 16.69 -3.94 17.48
CA SER A 55 17.84 -4.76 17.14
C SER A 55 18.88 -4.66 18.27
N GLU A 56 19.89 -5.52 18.25
CA GLU A 56 21.03 -5.45 19.18
C GLU A 56 21.75 -4.08 19.13
N LYS A 57 21.65 -3.36 18.00
CA LYS A 57 22.22 -2.02 17.80
C LYS A 57 21.26 -0.88 18.16
N GLY A 58 20.15 -1.19 18.83
CA GLY A 58 19.09 -0.24 19.20
C GLY A 58 17.89 -0.25 18.25
N THR A 59 16.99 0.72 18.43
CA THR A 59 15.73 0.84 17.69
C THR A 59 15.95 1.52 16.34
N GLN A 60 15.73 0.80 15.25
CA GLN A 60 15.94 1.29 13.89
C GLN A 60 14.63 1.43 13.12
N SER A 61 14.53 2.40 12.23
CA SER A 61 13.39 2.51 11.32
C SER A 61 13.36 1.31 10.36
N ILE A 62 12.16 0.82 10.02
CA ILE A 62 12.03 -0.22 9.00
C ILE A 62 12.52 0.28 7.63
N THR A 63 12.96 -0.66 6.80
CA THR A 63 13.39 -0.35 5.44
C THR A 63 12.19 -0.05 4.55
N ILE A 64 12.43 0.68 3.46
CA ILE A 64 11.41 1.00 2.45
C ILE A 64 10.71 -0.28 1.95
N ILE A 65 11.46 -1.35 1.63
CA ILE A 65 10.85 -2.61 1.17
C ILE A 65 9.88 -3.22 2.20
N LYS A 66 10.21 -3.16 3.49
CA LYS A 66 9.33 -3.65 4.55
C LYS A 66 8.08 -2.80 4.69
N PHE A 67 8.20 -1.50 4.42
CA PHE A 67 7.06 -0.61 4.45
C PHE A 67 6.12 -0.81 3.26
N ILE A 68 6.66 -1.06 2.06
CA ILE A 68 5.88 -1.45 0.89
C ILE A 68 5.14 -2.78 1.16
N GLN A 69 5.81 -3.76 1.79
CA GLN A 69 5.18 -5.00 2.24
C GLN A 69 4.03 -4.74 3.22
N GLU A 70 4.22 -3.81 4.15
CA GLU A 70 3.19 -3.47 5.11
C GLU A 70 1.99 -2.78 4.43
N ILE A 71 2.23 -1.86 3.49
CA ILE A 71 1.17 -1.27 2.64
C ILE A 71 0.39 -2.39 1.92
N ALA A 72 1.08 -3.35 1.31
CA ALA A 72 0.44 -4.45 0.60
C ALA A 72 -0.47 -5.28 1.52
N LYS A 73 -0.03 -5.57 2.76
CA LYS A 73 -0.88 -6.24 3.76
C LYS A 73 -2.10 -5.41 4.14
N GLN A 74 -1.91 -4.11 4.39
CA GLN A 74 -3.01 -3.23 4.76
C GLN A 74 -4.04 -3.10 3.63
N VAL A 75 -3.63 -3.14 2.36
CA VAL A 75 -4.56 -3.22 1.22
C VAL A 75 -5.36 -4.53 1.23
N GLN A 76 -4.74 -5.68 1.52
CA GLN A 76 -5.49 -6.94 1.67
C GLN A 76 -6.52 -6.89 2.81
N VAL A 77 -6.16 -6.27 3.93
CA VAL A 77 -7.08 -6.07 5.07
C VAL A 77 -8.22 -5.14 4.67
N MET A 78 -7.94 -4.02 4.00
CA MET A 78 -8.95 -3.09 3.49
C MET A 78 -9.94 -3.79 2.55
N ILE A 79 -9.47 -4.60 1.59
CA ILE A 79 -10.35 -5.35 0.68
C ILE A 79 -11.29 -6.26 1.46
N LYS A 80 -10.78 -6.97 2.48
CA LYS A 80 -11.61 -7.84 3.33
C LYS A 80 -12.63 -7.04 4.16
N GLU A 81 -12.23 -5.90 4.71
CA GLU A 81 -13.15 -5.02 5.45
C GLU A 81 -14.27 -4.50 4.53
N PHE A 82 -13.96 -4.20 3.27
CA PHE A 82 -14.91 -3.65 2.31
C PHE A 82 -15.71 -4.72 1.55
N ALA A 83 -15.42 -6.00 1.73
CA ALA A 83 -16.15 -7.11 1.09
C ALA A 83 -17.66 -7.08 1.35
N GLY A 84 -18.11 -6.44 2.45
CA GLY A 84 -19.52 -6.23 2.82
C GLY A 84 -20.08 -4.81 2.55
N VAL A 85 -19.22 -3.82 2.24
CA VAL A 85 -19.59 -2.42 1.95
C VAL A 85 -19.90 -2.12 0.46
N LYS A 86 -21.09 -1.58 0.16
CA LYS A 86 -21.45 -1.15 -1.21
C LYS A 86 -20.53 -0.02 -1.69
N CYS A 87 -19.89 -0.20 -2.85
CA CYS A 87 -19.13 0.85 -3.51
C CYS A 87 -20.05 1.87 -4.20
N THR A 88 -19.73 3.16 -4.11
CA THR A 88 -20.48 4.22 -4.82
C THR A 88 -19.98 4.47 -6.24
N MET A 89 -18.82 3.91 -6.62
CA MET A 89 -18.19 4.03 -7.93
C MET A 89 -17.93 2.63 -8.50
N PRO A 90 -18.85 2.05 -9.30
CA PRO A 90 -18.79 0.65 -9.72
C PRO A 90 -17.48 0.25 -10.42
N GLU A 91 -16.85 1.17 -11.15
CA GLU A 91 -15.58 0.95 -11.81
C GLU A 91 -14.39 0.84 -10.85
N TRP A 92 -14.59 1.15 -9.56
CA TRP A 92 -13.63 0.99 -8.46
C TRP A 92 -14.05 -0.06 -7.44
N ASP A 93 -15.10 -0.84 -7.71
CA ASP A 93 -15.59 -1.85 -6.78
C ASP A 93 -14.58 -3.00 -6.62
N LEU A 94 -14.31 -3.36 -5.37
CA LEU A 94 -13.36 -4.38 -4.96
C LEU A 94 -14.02 -5.76 -4.90
N SER A 95 -13.26 -6.79 -5.26
CA SER A 95 -13.66 -8.19 -5.07
C SER A 95 -13.99 -8.47 -3.60
N PRO A 96 -15.02 -9.29 -3.28
CA PRO A 96 -15.72 -10.21 -4.19
C PRO A 96 -16.93 -9.64 -4.94
N ARG A 97 -17.35 -8.40 -4.67
CA ARG A 97 -18.53 -7.82 -5.36
C ARG A 97 -18.17 -7.12 -6.67
N GLY A 98 -17.04 -6.43 -6.67
CA GLY A 98 -16.50 -5.80 -7.86
C GLY A 98 -15.51 -6.67 -8.60
N SER A 99 -14.99 -6.14 -9.71
CA SER A 99 -14.04 -6.82 -10.59
C SER A 99 -12.59 -6.61 -10.19
N ILE A 100 -12.29 -5.65 -9.30
CA ILE A 100 -10.90 -5.34 -8.95
C ILE A 100 -10.41 -6.30 -7.87
N THR A 101 -9.47 -7.13 -8.26
CA THR A 101 -8.75 -8.06 -7.39
C THR A 101 -7.45 -7.43 -6.88
N PHE A 102 -6.90 -7.99 -5.80
CA PHE A 102 -5.63 -7.54 -5.23
C PHE A 102 -4.48 -7.57 -6.24
N ASP A 103 -4.45 -8.55 -7.14
CA ASP A 103 -3.38 -8.72 -8.14
C ASP A 103 -3.37 -7.63 -9.21
N GLN A 104 -4.47 -6.89 -9.36
CA GLN A 104 -4.57 -5.75 -10.28
C GLN A 104 -4.13 -4.43 -9.65
N ILE A 105 -3.84 -4.41 -8.34
CA ILE A 105 -3.48 -3.18 -7.64
C ILE A 105 -1.97 -2.97 -7.68
N VAL A 106 -1.58 -1.81 -8.18
CA VAL A 106 -0.18 -1.35 -8.20
C VAL A 106 -0.02 -0.16 -7.27
N LEU A 107 1.07 -0.16 -6.51
CA LEU A 107 1.59 1.02 -5.84
C LEU A 107 2.35 1.84 -6.89
N LEU A 108 2.08 3.13 -6.97
CA LEU A 108 2.80 4.08 -7.84
C LEU A 108 3.78 4.94 -7.05
N GLU A 109 3.35 5.36 -5.87
CA GLU A 109 4.10 6.29 -5.04
C GLU A 109 3.72 6.07 -3.57
N VAL A 110 4.64 6.40 -2.67
CA VAL A 110 4.31 6.63 -1.26
C VAL A 110 4.62 8.10 -0.94
N ARG A 111 3.57 8.85 -0.57
CA ARG A 111 3.66 10.24 -0.14
C ARG A 111 3.68 10.32 1.37
N GLN A 112 4.61 11.08 1.92
CA GLN A 112 4.54 11.45 3.32
C GLN A 112 3.66 12.69 3.44
N VAL A 113 2.51 12.56 4.11
CA VAL A 113 1.54 13.65 4.25
C VAL A 113 1.71 14.44 5.55
N SER A 114 2.31 13.80 6.57
CA SER A 114 2.78 14.47 7.79
C SER A 114 3.82 13.60 8.51
N LEU A 115 4.33 14.07 9.65
CA LEU A 115 5.24 13.29 10.48
C LEU A 115 4.56 11.99 10.93
N GLY A 116 5.10 10.84 10.51
CA GLY A 116 4.51 9.53 10.83
C GLY A 116 3.19 9.24 10.13
N SER A 117 2.87 9.91 9.01
CA SER A 117 1.68 9.62 8.21
C SER A 117 2.03 9.51 6.74
N PHE A 118 1.66 8.39 6.14
CA PHE A 118 1.99 8.06 4.76
C PHE A 118 0.74 7.68 3.98
N GLN A 119 0.64 8.18 2.77
CA GLN A 119 -0.43 7.90 1.83
C GLN A 119 0.15 7.18 0.62
N PRO A 120 -0.11 5.86 0.46
CA PRO A 120 0.13 5.18 -0.81
C PRO A 120 -0.76 5.76 -1.90
N ILE A 121 -0.17 5.98 -3.07
CA ILE A 121 -0.87 6.29 -4.31
C ILE A 121 -1.01 4.98 -5.07
N LEU A 122 -2.24 4.50 -5.20
CA LEU A 122 -2.58 3.22 -5.82
C LEU A 122 -3.19 3.44 -7.20
N ALA A 123 -2.97 2.49 -8.10
CA ALA A 123 -3.67 2.41 -9.37
C ALA A 123 -4.11 0.97 -9.65
N VAL A 124 -5.03 0.84 -10.62
CA VAL A 124 -5.57 -0.44 -11.06
C VAL A 124 -5.05 -0.72 -12.46
N ALA A 125 -4.28 -1.80 -12.61
CA ALA A 125 -3.89 -2.33 -13.90
C ALA A 125 -5.08 -3.06 -14.53
N ARG A 126 -5.75 -2.39 -15.47
CA ARG A 126 -6.85 -2.97 -16.24
C ARG A 126 -6.26 -3.59 -17.50
N GLN A 127 -6.55 -4.86 -17.75
CA GLN A 127 -6.24 -5.47 -19.04
C GLN A 127 -7.10 -4.78 -20.10
N CYS A 128 -6.46 -4.07 -21.03
CA CYS A 128 -7.15 -3.52 -22.18
C CYS A 128 -7.41 -4.70 -23.14
N HIS A 129 -8.60 -5.28 -23.10
CA HIS A 129 -9.03 -6.16 -24.19
C HIS A 129 -9.31 -5.25 -25.39
N SER A 130 -8.33 -5.15 -26.29
CA SER A 130 -8.54 -4.54 -27.59
C SER A 130 -9.41 -5.49 -28.40
N SER A 131 -10.71 -5.23 -28.41
CA SER A 131 -11.65 -5.88 -29.31
C SER A 131 -11.38 -5.37 -30.71
N TYR A 132 -10.42 -5.99 -31.41
CA TYR A 132 -10.37 -5.91 -32.86
C TYR A 132 -11.49 -6.82 -33.41
N THR A 133 -12.60 -6.19 -33.78
CA THR A 133 -13.60 -6.72 -34.72
C THR A 133 -13.48 -5.96 -36.01
#